data_AF-A0A7Y6X232-F1
#
_entry.id   AF-A0A7Y6X232-F1
#
_cell.length_a   1.000
_cell.length_b   1.000
_cell.length_c   1.000
_cell.angle_alpha   90.00
_cell.angle_beta   90.00
_cell.angle_gamma   90.00
#
_symmetry.space_group_name_H-M   'P 1'
#
loop_
_entity.id
_entity.type
_entity.pdbx_description
1 polymer ?
#
loop_
_entity_poly.entity_id
_entity_poly.type
_entity_poly.pdbx_seq_one_letter_code
_entity_poly.pdbx_strand_id
1 'polypeptide(L)'
;MDEIVKVLNARGASTTGTAPTGESGYTPAPTSQAPVATPPPAAAGAVALLATGARGPEVSQLQQALNKAGAQPPLAVDGDFGPRTEAAVKQFQARSGLQADGVHGPRTAARLIGGAAATLNPATLGNISGGAASASFEVRPGSRGPEVTQLKQALKDAGFYKGVVNDQMGPDGVAALKAAKEHLKLGGPPDVAGAFTLRKVQEHAKSLASGVVMGNFRVDTENATLRKLATGALTGQGDFTCVASTLVNMERLGVPQPLATGEDTGNNPRGGMVQLVRDFGWKSLPLPGSEVQTIHSPAYGTIQANVISADAYEELALAGQIPSGAIIFQTRHDSWNDNSEGSRGFDMGIVRDGGRETFNYQSNGPLIYGSAQSVVILVPGDALKQQ
;
A
#
# COMPACT_ATOMS: atom_id res chain seq x y z
N MET A 1 -30.31 7.11 -56.50
CA MET A 1 -30.27 6.91 -57.96
C MET A 1 -29.28 7.92 -58.54
N ASP A 2 -28.13 7.61 -59.13
CA ASP A 2 -27.49 6.36 -59.61
C ASP A 2 -25.98 6.66 -59.81
N GLU A 3 -25.09 5.80 -59.27
CA GLU A 3 -24.10 4.90 -59.95
C GLU A 3 -22.87 5.56 -60.66
N ILE A 4 -21.62 5.34 -60.21
CA ILE A 4 -20.64 4.21 -60.46
C ILE A 4 -19.85 4.37 -61.79
N VAL A 5 -18.49 4.35 -61.81
CA VAL A 5 -17.53 3.28 -62.26
C VAL A 5 -16.07 3.85 -62.10
N LYS A 6 -15.12 3.33 -61.28
CA LYS A 6 -14.06 2.27 -61.47
C LYS A 6 -13.02 2.57 -62.62
N VAL A 7 -11.70 2.24 -62.66
CA VAL A 7 -10.75 1.38 -61.90
C VAL A 7 -9.29 1.49 -62.45
N LEU A 8 -8.29 1.45 -61.55
CA LEU A 8 -6.92 0.83 -61.47
C LEU A 8 -5.84 0.71 -62.60
N ASN A 9 -4.59 0.66 -62.07
CA ASN A 9 -3.37 -0.13 -62.44
C ASN A 9 -2.34 0.46 -63.43
N ALA A 10 -1.01 0.23 -63.38
CA ALA A 10 -0.04 -0.41 -62.45
C ALA A 10 1.41 -0.32 -63.04
N ARG A 11 2.46 -0.41 -62.18
CA ARG A 11 3.87 -0.94 -62.39
C ARG A 11 4.79 -0.25 -63.44
N GLY A 12 6.13 -0.16 -63.36
CA GLY A 12 7.21 -0.59 -62.44
C GLY A 12 8.59 -0.60 -63.19
N ALA A 13 9.71 -0.64 -62.43
CA ALA A 13 11.07 -1.15 -62.78
C ALA A 13 12.26 -0.18 -63.10
N SER A 14 13.44 -0.61 -62.62
CA SER A 14 14.75 0.04 -62.37
C SER A 14 15.82 -0.15 -63.48
N THR A 15 16.97 0.59 -63.46
CA THR A 15 18.37 0.12 -63.16
C THR A 15 19.53 1.07 -63.63
N THR A 16 20.55 1.24 -62.75
CA THR A 16 22.06 1.32 -62.90
C THR A 16 22.85 2.44 -63.64
N GLY A 17 23.87 3.03 -62.96
CA GLY A 17 25.29 3.10 -63.45
C GLY A 17 26.13 4.43 -63.41
N THR A 18 26.99 4.59 -62.37
CA THR A 18 28.43 5.08 -62.32
C THR A 18 28.88 6.56 -62.61
N ALA A 19 29.77 7.10 -61.74
CA ALA A 19 30.39 8.46 -61.68
C ALA A 19 31.86 8.54 -62.23
N PRO A 20 32.53 9.74 -62.36
CA PRO A 20 33.40 10.29 -61.26
C PRO A 20 33.73 11.84 -61.23
N THR A 21 34.44 12.29 -60.15
CA THR A 21 35.33 13.50 -59.91
C THR A 21 34.79 14.95 -60.01
N GLY A 22 35.02 15.95 -59.14
CA GLY A 22 35.71 16.17 -57.84
C GLY A 22 35.95 17.69 -57.57
N GLU A 23 35.63 18.16 -56.33
CA GLU A 23 36.08 19.40 -55.60
C GLU A 23 35.57 20.81 -56.04
N SER A 24 35.19 21.79 -55.19
CA SER A 24 35.08 21.95 -53.74
C SER A 24 34.17 23.16 -53.41
N GLY A 25 33.38 23.12 -52.32
CA GLY A 25 32.71 24.29 -51.74
C GLY A 25 31.36 24.03 -51.06
N TYR A 26 31.36 23.93 -49.72
CA TYR A 26 30.22 23.98 -48.80
C TYR A 26 29.26 22.76 -48.74
N THR A 27 29.43 21.91 -47.72
CA THR A 27 28.47 20.87 -47.29
C THR A 27 27.82 21.25 -45.96
N PRO A 28 26.48 21.15 -45.79
CA PRO A 28 25.86 21.00 -44.47
C PRO A 28 26.01 19.53 -44.00
N ALA A 29 26.44 19.34 -42.76
CA ALA A 29 26.58 18.02 -42.14
C ALA A 29 25.22 17.44 -41.70
N PRO A 30 24.96 16.13 -41.94
CA PRO A 30 23.76 15.44 -41.47
C PRO A 30 23.90 15.00 -40.00
N THR A 31 22.84 15.23 -39.20
CA THR A 31 22.77 14.77 -37.81
C THR A 31 22.67 13.25 -37.75
N SER A 32 23.71 12.66 -37.15
CA SER A 32 23.93 11.25 -36.89
C SER A 32 22.83 10.61 -36.03
N GLN A 33 22.39 9.42 -36.42
CA GLN A 33 21.55 8.52 -35.63
C GLN A 33 22.34 8.04 -34.40
N ALA A 34 21.78 8.23 -33.21
CA ALA A 34 22.41 7.84 -31.95
C ALA A 34 22.49 6.30 -31.80
N PRO A 35 23.63 5.74 -31.34
CA PRO A 35 23.80 4.31 -31.10
C PRO A 35 23.06 3.84 -29.85
N VAL A 36 22.59 2.59 -29.91
CA VAL A 36 22.04 1.80 -28.79
C VAL A 36 23.07 1.74 -27.67
N ALA A 37 22.79 2.40 -26.54
CA ALA A 37 23.63 2.34 -25.35
C ALA A 37 23.45 0.97 -24.66
N THR A 38 24.56 0.24 -24.55
CA THR A 38 24.76 -0.87 -23.62
C THR A 38 24.52 -0.41 -22.18
N PRO A 39 23.88 -1.23 -21.30
CA PRO A 39 23.83 -0.92 -19.88
C PRO A 39 25.25 -0.97 -19.27
N PRO A 40 25.59 -0.05 -18.36
CA PRO A 40 26.90 0.00 -17.72
C PRO A 40 27.17 -1.23 -16.82
N PRO A 41 28.43 -1.63 -16.65
CA PRO A 41 28.81 -2.77 -15.83
C PRO A 41 28.52 -2.54 -14.34
N ALA A 42 28.15 -3.63 -13.67
CA ALA A 42 27.74 -3.70 -12.27
C ALA A 42 28.69 -2.96 -11.31
N ALA A 43 28.16 -1.93 -10.65
CA ALA A 43 28.73 -1.38 -9.43
C ALA A 43 28.40 -2.34 -8.28
N ALA A 44 29.40 -3.11 -7.86
CA ALA A 44 29.39 -3.82 -6.60
C ALA A 44 29.37 -2.83 -5.43
N GLY A 45 28.50 -3.07 -4.43
CA GLY A 45 28.70 -2.49 -3.10
C GLY A 45 27.54 -1.71 -2.46
N ALA A 46 26.29 -2.05 -2.73
CA ALA A 46 25.20 -1.75 -1.80
C ALA A 46 24.39 -3.04 -1.58
N VAL A 47 24.56 -3.68 -0.42
CA VAL A 47 23.72 -4.84 -0.07
C VAL A 47 22.31 -4.30 0.19
N ALA A 48 21.41 -4.51 -0.76
CA ALA A 48 20.01 -4.18 -0.60
C ALA A 48 19.42 -4.97 0.57
N LEU A 49 18.74 -4.29 1.49
CA LEU A 49 17.99 -4.93 2.57
C LEU A 49 16.69 -5.50 1.99
N LEU A 50 16.55 -6.82 1.94
CA LEU A 50 15.37 -7.48 1.38
C LEU A 50 14.57 -8.19 2.48
N ALA A 51 13.24 -8.05 2.45
CA ALA A 51 12.31 -8.67 3.39
C ALA A 51 10.98 -8.96 2.69
N THR A 52 10.04 -9.62 3.38
CA THR A 52 8.74 -10.02 2.83
C THR A 52 8.00 -8.83 2.19
N GLY A 53 7.55 -9.03 0.96
CA GLY A 53 6.95 -8.00 0.11
C GLY A 53 7.92 -7.28 -0.83
N ALA A 54 9.25 -7.49 -0.71
CA ALA A 54 10.21 -7.01 -1.70
C ALA A 54 10.05 -7.77 -3.03
N ARG A 55 10.25 -7.08 -4.15
CA ARG A 55 10.20 -7.67 -5.50
C ARG A 55 11.35 -7.16 -6.36
N GLY A 56 11.77 -7.95 -7.34
CA GLY A 56 12.74 -7.53 -8.36
C GLY A 56 13.99 -8.40 -8.46
N PRO A 57 14.95 -8.02 -9.33
CA PRO A 57 16.10 -8.84 -9.67
C PRO A 57 17.00 -9.17 -8.46
N GLU A 58 17.04 -8.31 -7.44
CA GLU A 58 17.76 -8.53 -6.20
C GLU A 58 17.14 -9.67 -5.37
N VAL A 59 15.81 -9.82 -5.41
CA VAL A 59 15.10 -10.92 -4.75
C VAL A 59 15.31 -12.22 -5.51
N SER A 60 15.32 -12.19 -6.85
CA SER A 60 15.65 -13.37 -7.65
C SER A 60 17.07 -13.86 -7.35
N GLN A 61 18.04 -12.94 -7.22
CA GLN A 61 19.42 -13.29 -6.84
C GLN A 61 19.49 -13.88 -5.43
N LEU A 62 18.72 -13.35 -4.48
CA LEU A 62 18.60 -13.91 -3.14
C LEU A 62 18.02 -15.33 -3.16
N GLN A 63 16.92 -15.55 -3.88
CA GLN A 63 16.28 -16.87 -3.98
C GLN A 63 17.23 -17.90 -4.62
N GLN A 64 17.99 -17.51 -5.65
CA GLN A 64 19.05 -18.35 -6.23
C GLN A 64 20.15 -18.67 -5.20
N ALA A 65 20.61 -17.67 -4.45
CA ALA A 65 21.64 -17.86 -3.43
C ALA A 65 21.16 -18.76 -2.27
N LEU A 66 19.91 -18.63 -1.83
CA LEU A 66 19.29 -19.48 -0.81
C LEU A 66 19.12 -20.93 -1.29
N ASN A 67 18.72 -21.14 -2.55
CA ASN A 67 18.65 -22.47 -3.14
C ASN A 67 20.02 -23.13 -3.23
N LYS A 68 21.05 -22.37 -3.64
CA LYS A 68 22.44 -22.85 -3.67
C LYS A 68 22.97 -23.16 -2.26
N ALA A 69 22.51 -22.41 -1.26
CA ALA A 69 22.80 -22.65 0.16
C ALA A 69 21.94 -23.76 0.81
N GLY A 70 21.13 -24.49 0.02
CA GLY A 70 20.38 -25.66 0.48
C GLY A 70 19.06 -25.33 1.17
N ALA A 71 18.29 -24.36 0.67
CA ALA A 71 16.90 -24.15 1.08
C ALA A 71 16.05 -25.42 0.84
N GLN A 72 15.23 -25.80 1.84
CA GLN A 72 14.33 -26.96 1.75
C GLN A 72 12.92 -26.58 2.23
N PRO A 73 11.88 -26.70 1.38
CA PRO A 73 11.93 -27.10 -0.04
C PRO A 73 12.63 -26.03 -0.92
N PRO A 74 13.10 -26.39 -2.13
CA PRO A 74 13.66 -25.41 -3.07
C PRO A 74 12.65 -24.30 -3.39
N LEU A 75 13.13 -23.06 -3.46
CA LEU A 75 12.35 -21.88 -3.83
C LEU A 75 12.17 -21.79 -5.34
N ALA A 76 11.02 -21.28 -5.78
CA ALA A 76 10.89 -20.69 -7.11
C ALA A 76 11.72 -19.39 -7.14
N VAL A 77 12.37 -19.13 -8.28
CA VAL A 77 13.10 -17.88 -8.52
C VAL A 77 12.18 -16.95 -9.32
N ASP A 78 11.17 -16.44 -8.64
CA ASP A 78 10.14 -15.56 -9.22
C ASP A 78 10.44 -14.07 -8.97
N GLY A 79 11.44 -13.77 -8.15
CA GLY A 79 11.74 -12.39 -7.77
C GLY A 79 10.77 -11.81 -6.76
N ASP A 80 9.92 -12.62 -6.13
CA ASP A 80 8.99 -12.22 -5.09
C ASP A 80 9.44 -12.71 -3.71
N PHE A 81 9.63 -11.77 -2.78
CA PHE A 81 10.00 -12.11 -1.41
C PHE A 81 8.72 -12.48 -0.65
N GLY A 82 8.19 -13.67 -0.94
CA GLY A 82 7.00 -14.21 -0.31
C GLY A 82 7.30 -14.97 0.99
N PRO A 83 6.27 -15.53 1.64
CA PRO A 83 6.40 -16.29 2.89
C PRO A 83 7.37 -17.48 2.79
N ARG A 84 7.51 -18.09 1.61
CA ARG A 84 8.47 -19.18 1.36
C ARG A 84 9.92 -18.68 1.35
N THR A 85 10.17 -17.54 0.70
CA THR A 85 11.49 -16.90 0.68
C THR A 85 11.89 -16.44 2.09
N GLU A 86 10.95 -15.88 2.85
CA GLU A 86 11.16 -15.53 4.25
C GLU A 86 11.53 -16.75 5.12
N ALA A 87 10.79 -17.84 4.99
CA ALA A 87 11.07 -19.08 5.71
C ALA A 87 12.47 -19.63 5.37
N ALA A 88 12.87 -19.57 4.10
CA ALA A 88 14.20 -19.99 3.66
C ALA A 88 15.32 -19.07 4.18
N VAL A 89 15.08 -17.75 4.26
CA VAL A 89 16.03 -16.81 4.88
C VAL A 89 16.19 -17.13 6.38
N LYS A 90 15.09 -17.35 7.10
CA LYS A 90 15.13 -17.75 8.52
C LYS A 90 15.90 -19.05 8.72
N GLN A 91 15.66 -20.05 7.87
CA GLN A 91 16.35 -21.34 7.92
C GLN A 91 17.86 -21.18 7.65
N PHE A 92 18.23 -20.36 6.65
CA PHE A 92 19.63 -20.06 6.35
C PHE A 92 20.33 -19.34 7.50
N GLN A 93 19.67 -18.34 8.08
CA GLN A 93 20.20 -17.58 9.22
C GLN A 93 20.42 -18.48 10.44
N ALA A 94 19.42 -19.30 10.79
CA ALA A 94 19.53 -20.25 11.89
C ALA A 94 20.71 -21.22 11.72
N ARG A 95 20.87 -21.79 10.51
CA ARG A 95 22.00 -22.69 10.18
C ARG A 95 23.36 -21.98 10.17
N SER A 96 23.37 -20.68 9.96
CA SER A 96 24.58 -19.87 9.84
C SER A 96 25.02 -19.20 11.15
N GLY A 97 24.33 -19.48 12.26
CA GLY A 97 24.58 -18.85 13.57
C GLY A 97 24.14 -17.38 13.63
N LEU A 98 23.26 -16.96 12.72
CA LEU A 98 22.65 -15.64 12.70
C LEU A 98 21.27 -15.68 13.36
N GLN A 99 20.78 -14.53 13.78
CA GLN A 99 19.39 -14.39 14.23
C GLN A 99 18.44 -14.66 13.04
N ALA A 100 17.52 -15.60 13.21
CA ALA A 100 16.56 -16.02 12.19
C ALA A 100 15.36 -15.06 12.08
N ASP A 101 15.64 -13.80 11.72
CA ASP A 101 14.64 -12.74 11.60
C ASP A 101 13.92 -12.71 10.24
N GLY A 102 14.41 -13.47 9.25
CA GLY A 102 13.81 -13.55 7.91
C GLY A 102 14.17 -12.39 7.00
N VAL A 103 15.14 -11.56 7.40
CA VAL A 103 15.56 -10.37 6.65
C VAL A 103 16.94 -10.59 6.03
N HIS A 104 17.05 -10.35 4.73
CA HIS A 104 18.32 -10.32 4.03
C HIS A 104 19.00 -8.96 4.22
N GLY A 105 19.73 -8.81 5.34
CA GLY A 105 20.57 -7.64 5.62
C GLY A 105 22.07 -7.90 5.40
N PRO A 106 22.94 -6.90 5.66
CA PRO A 106 24.38 -6.99 5.42
C PRO A 106 25.07 -8.21 6.06
N ARG A 107 24.63 -8.62 7.25
CA ARG A 107 25.13 -9.82 7.95
C ARG A 107 24.70 -11.11 7.24
N THR A 108 23.44 -11.18 6.81
CA THR A 108 22.90 -12.31 6.04
C THR A 108 23.59 -12.42 4.69
N ALA A 109 23.82 -11.29 4.00
CA ALA A 109 24.52 -11.23 2.72
C ALA A 109 26.00 -11.62 2.83
N ALA A 110 26.72 -11.10 3.83
CA ALA A 110 28.13 -11.46 4.07
C ALA A 110 28.30 -12.97 4.31
N ARG A 111 27.28 -13.62 4.88
CA ARG A 111 27.27 -15.06 5.14
C ARG A 111 26.81 -15.89 3.95
N LEU A 112 25.91 -15.36 3.10
CA LEU A 112 25.45 -15.98 1.85
C LEU A 112 26.53 -16.00 0.75
N ILE A 113 27.39 -14.97 0.70
CA ILE A 113 28.41 -14.82 -0.37
C ILE A 113 29.72 -15.56 -0.03
N GLY A 114 29.89 -16.01 1.22
CA GLY A 114 31.07 -16.77 1.63
C GLY A 114 32.30 -15.88 1.88
N GLY A 115 32.22 -14.97 2.86
CA GLY A 115 33.33 -14.46 3.67
C GLY A 115 34.54 -13.81 2.97
N ALA A 116 34.58 -12.48 2.97
CA ALA A 116 35.81 -11.72 3.24
C ALA A 116 35.43 -10.32 3.78
N ALA A 117 35.99 -9.97 4.94
CA ALA A 117 35.87 -8.65 5.54
C ALA A 117 36.61 -7.63 4.66
N ALA A 118 35.87 -6.70 4.05
CA ALA A 118 36.45 -5.49 3.48
C ALA A 118 36.50 -4.43 4.59
N THR A 119 37.64 -4.35 5.26
CA THR A 119 38.04 -3.26 6.17
C THR A 119 37.99 -1.94 5.41
N LEU A 120 37.10 -1.02 5.76
CA LEU A 120 37.12 0.36 5.25
C LEU A 120 37.65 1.30 6.34
N ASN A 121 38.67 2.06 5.96
CA ASN A 121 39.49 2.93 6.81
C ASN A 121 38.70 4.21 7.21
N PRO A 122 38.72 4.67 8.48
CA PRO A 122 37.88 5.79 8.95
C PRO A 122 38.24 7.19 8.40
N ALA A 123 39.36 7.35 7.70
CA ALA A 123 39.88 8.67 7.32
C ALA A 123 39.17 9.32 6.10
N THR A 124 38.39 8.59 5.32
CA THR A 124 37.74 9.14 4.10
C THR A 124 36.28 9.57 4.33
N LEU A 125 35.73 9.40 5.54
CA LEU A 125 34.34 9.77 5.89
C LEU A 125 34.21 11.15 6.57
N GLY A 126 35.30 11.91 6.68
CA GLY A 126 35.35 13.16 7.43
C GLY A 126 34.57 14.35 6.83
N ASN A 127 33.82 14.20 5.73
CA ASN A 127 33.20 15.37 5.08
C ASN A 127 31.81 15.18 4.47
N ILE A 128 31.05 14.18 4.92
CA ILE A 128 29.60 14.11 4.71
C ILE A 128 28.90 14.33 6.04
N SER A 129 28.66 15.61 6.36
CA SER A 129 27.83 16.05 7.47
C SER A 129 26.40 15.54 7.29
N GLY A 130 26.11 14.36 7.84
CA GLY A 130 24.79 13.75 7.75
C GLY A 130 24.75 12.26 8.11
N GLY A 131 25.45 11.83 9.16
CA GLY A 131 25.29 10.47 9.67
C GLY A 131 26.44 9.96 10.54
N ALA A 132 26.16 9.73 11.81
CA ALA A 132 26.86 8.73 12.62
C ALA A 132 25.97 8.27 13.78
N ALA A 133 25.30 7.14 13.59
CA ALA A 133 25.07 6.17 14.65
C ALA A 133 24.84 4.78 14.01
N SER A 134 25.91 4.23 13.44
CA SER A 134 26.07 2.77 13.38
C SER A 134 26.47 2.28 14.77
N ALA A 135 25.50 2.24 15.67
CA ALA A 135 25.39 1.21 16.68
C ALA A 135 24.19 0.35 16.26
N SER A 136 24.21 -0.96 16.50
CA SER A 136 23.03 -1.80 16.30
C SER A 136 21.85 -1.19 17.08
N PHE A 137 20.93 -0.52 16.39
CA PHE A 137 19.73 0.03 17.00
C PHE A 137 18.92 -1.14 17.57
N GLU A 138 18.98 -1.30 18.89
CA GLU A 138 18.28 -2.33 19.63
C GLU A 138 17.82 -1.75 20.97
N VAL A 139 16.50 -1.65 21.14
CA VAL A 139 15.85 -1.16 22.35
C VAL A 139 15.14 -2.33 23.02
N ARG A 140 15.40 -2.54 24.31
CA ARG A 140 14.83 -3.58 25.18
C ARG A 140 14.31 -2.95 26.49
N PRO A 141 13.58 -3.70 27.35
CA PRO A 141 13.25 -3.20 28.68
C PRO A 141 14.49 -2.72 29.44
N GLY A 142 14.44 -1.50 29.97
CA GLY A 142 15.55 -0.89 30.72
C GLY A 142 16.63 -0.22 29.87
N SER A 143 16.58 -0.31 28.53
CA SER A 143 17.48 0.45 27.64
C SER A 143 17.40 1.95 27.92
N ARG A 144 18.52 2.65 27.70
CA ARG A 144 18.63 4.12 27.82
C ARG A 144 19.40 4.72 26.66
N GLY A 145 18.92 5.84 26.10
CA GLY A 145 19.65 6.58 25.08
C GLY A 145 18.80 7.30 24.02
N PRO A 146 19.45 7.96 23.05
CA PRO A 146 18.76 8.62 21.93
C PRO A 146 17.91 7.66 21.10
N GLU A 147 18.31 6.39 20.96
CA GLU A 147 17.56 5.34 20.28
C GLU A 147 16.21 5.04 20.94
N VAL A 148 16.15 5.13 22.27
CA VAL A 148 14.91 4.97 23.05
C VAL A 148 13.99 6.17 22.82
N THR A 149 14.55 7.38 22.84
CA THR A 149 13.80 8.62 22.55
C THR A 149 13.20 8.56 21.14
N GLN A 150 14.00 8.12 20.15
CA GLN A 150 13.57 7.98 18.77
C GLN A 150 12.43 6.96 18.61
N LEU A 151 12.55 5.80 19.27
CA LEU A 151 11.48 4.78 19.26
C LEU A 151 10.22 5.28 19.96
N LYS A 152 10.34 5.89 21.14
CA LYS A 152 9.19 6.40 21.91
C LYS A 152 8.49 7.54 21.17
N GLN A 153 9.24 8.38 20.46
CA GLN A 153 8.66 9.40 19.58
C GLN A 153 7.90 8.74 18.42
N ALA A 154 8.49 7.78 17.71
CA ALA A 154 7.82 7.08 16.63
C ALA A 154 6.55 6.34 17.11
N LEU A 155 6.59 5.69 18.27
CA LEU A 155 5.44 5.05 18.88
C LEU A 155 4.35 6.05 19.28
N LYS A 156 4.74 7.26 19.69
CA LYS A 156 3.81 8.35 20.03
C LYS A 156 3.12 8.88 18.79
N ASP A 157 3.90 9.15 17.74
CA ASP A 157 3.39 9.63 16.44
C ASP A 157 2.51 8.57 15.76
N ALA A 158 2.82 7.28 15.97
CA ALA A 158 2.03 6.15 15.52
C ALA A 158 0.79 5.86 16.42
N GLY A 159 0.56 6.63 17.48
CA GLY A 159 -0.61 6.49 18.35
C GLY A 159 -0.54 5.36 19.41
N PHE A 160 0.57 4.61 19.48
CA PHE A 160 0.76 3.54 20.46
C PHE A 160 1.24 4.01 21.83
N TYR A 161 1.87 5.19 21.91
CA TYR A 161 2.46 5.71 23.15
C TYR A 161 1.85 7.04 23.58
N LYS A 162 1.28 7.08 24.80
CA LYS A 162 0.65 8.29 25.37
C LYS A 162 1.52 9.00 26.42
N GLY A 163 2.65 8.41 26.80
CA GLY A 163 3.51 8.91 27.87
C GLY A 163 4.50 10.00 27.43
N VAL A 164 5.43 10.30 28.35
CA VAL A 164 6.51 11.26 28.13
C VAL A 164 7.63 10.61 27.34
N VAL A 165 8.02 11.24 26.22
CA VAL A 165 9.18 10.83 25.45
C VAL A 165 10.43 11.26 26.23
N ASN A 166 11.12 10.27 26.78
CA ASN A 166 12.39 10.41 27.48
C ASN A 166 13.34 9.32 27.00
N ASP A 167 14.57 9.37 27.44
CA ASP A 167 15.62 8.45 27.04
C ASP A 167 15.51 7.07 27.70
N GLN A 168 14.47 6.76 28.49
CA GLN A 168 14.36 5.52 29.26
C GLN A 168 13.23 4.61 28.76
N MET A 169 13.55 3.34 28.54
CA MET A 169 12.59 2.31 28.12
C MET A 169 11.93 1.68 29.35
N GLY A 170 11.02 2.44 29.97
CA GLY A 170 10.21 2.02 31.12
C GLY A 170 9.03 1.10 30.75
N PRO A 171 8.25 0.65 31.76
CA PRO A 171 7.13 -0.27 31.55
C PRO A 171 6.07 0.23 30.55
N ASP A 172 5.83 1.54 30.52
CA ASP A 172 4.91 2.22 29.61
C ASP A 172 5.39 2.19 28.16
N GLY A 173 6.69 2.42 27.93
CA GLY A 173 7.32 2.28 26.62
C GLY A 173 7.31 0.84 26.12
N VAL A 174 7.59 -0.12 27.01
CA VAL A 174 7.53 -1.56 26.70
C VAL A 174 6.12 -2.00 26.34
N ALA A 175 5.10 -1.54 27.07
CA ALA A 175 3.71 -1.83 26.74
C ALA A 175 3.33 -1.28 25.36
N ALA A 176 3.72 -0.03 25.05
CA ALA A 176 3.46 0.57 23.74
C ALA A 176 4.19 -0.15 22.60
N LEU A 177 5.44 -0.59 22.82
CA LEU A 177 6.17 -1.38 21.84
C LEU A 177 5.49 -2.73 21.56
N LYS A 178 5.04 -3.43 22.61
CA LYS A 178 4.30 -4.69 22.45
C LYS A 178 3.03 -4.48 21.62
N ALA A 179 2.24 -3.47 21.96
CA ALA A 179 1.03 -3.11 21.24
C ALA A 179 1.30 -2.77 19.76
N ALA A 180 2.36 -2.01 19.49
CA ALA A 180 2.76 -1.66 18.12
C ALA A 180 3.19 -2.90 17.33
N LYS A 181 3.97 -3.80 17.92
CA LYS A 181 4.39 -5.04 17.24
C LYS A 181 3.25 -6.00 16.99
N GLU A 182 2.30 -6.10 17.92
CA GLU A 182 1.08 -6.88 17.75
C GLU A 182 0.22 -6.31 16.62
N HIS A 183 -0.09 -5.02 16.67
CA HIS A 183 -0.91 -4.34 15.66
C HIS A 183 -0.28 -4.41 14.26
N LEU A 184 1.03 -4.16 14.15
CA LEU A 184 1.76 -4.19 12.89
C LEU A 184 2.24 -5.59 12.48
N LYS A 185 1.86 -6.63 13.24
CA LYS A 185 2.22 -8.04 13.01
C LYS A 185 3.74 -8.25 12.81
N LEU A 186 4.54 -7.54 13.61
CA LEU A 186 6.01 -7.56 13.53
C LEU A 186 6.58 -8.73 14.35
N GLY A 187 7.46 -9.51 13.73
CA GLY A 187 8.12 -10.64 14.38
C GLY A 187 9.16 -10.28 15.45
N GLY A 188 9.77 -11.32 16.04
CA GLY A 188 10.78 -11.22 17.10
C GLY A 188 10.19 -11.02 18.51
N PRO A 189 11.04 -10.88 19.55
CA PRO A 189 10.55 -10.73 20.93
C PRO A 189 9.64 -9.50 21.08
N PRO A 190 8.48 -9.61 21.73
CA PRO A 190 7.45 -8.58 21.71
C PRO A 190 7.87 -7.28 22.41
N ASP A 191 8.88 -7.33 23.28
CA ASP A 191 9.44 -6.22 24.03
C ASP A 191 10.77 -5.67 23.47
N VAL A 192 11.19 -6.14 22.29
CA VAL A 192 12.45 -5.73 21.66
C VAL A 192 12.19 -5.07 20.31
N ALA A 193 12.79 -3.89 20.11
CA ALA A 193 12.72 -3.14 18.86
C ALA A 193 14.11 -3.00 18.23
N GLY A 194 14.25 -3.54 17.03
CA GLY A 194 15.41 -3.27 16.17
C GLY A 194 15.14 -2.14 15.18
N ALA A 195 16.13 -1.83 14.33
CA ALA A 195 15.99 -0.83 13.26
C ALA A 195 14.77 -1.08 12.34
N PHE A 196 14.44 -2.35 12.07
CA PHE A 196 13.26 -2.73 11.28
C PHE A 196 11.95 -2.34 11.99
N THR A 197 11.84 -2.63 13.29
CA THR A 197 10.68 -2.26 14.10
C THR A 197 10.50 -0.74 14.11
N LEU A 198 11.58 0.01 14.34
CA LEU A 198 11.54 1.47 14.30
C LEU A 198 11.02 1.98 12.95
N ARG A 199 11.59 1.49 11.84
CA ARG A 199 11.20 1.91 10.50
C ARG A 199 9.72 1.63 10.23
N LYS A 200 9.21 0.45 10.61
CA LYS A 200 7.79 0.09 10.40
C LYS A 200 6.85 0.97 11.22
N VAL A 201 7.22 1.27 12.46
CA VAL A 201 6.46 2.21 13.30
C VAL A 201 6.48 3.62 12.71
N GLN A 202 7.62 4.08 12.18
CA GLN A 202 7.74 5.37 11.51
C GLN A 202 6.97 5.44 10.17
N GLU A 203 6.94 4.37 9.39
CA GLU A 203 6.13 4.25 8.17
C GLU A 203 4.64 4.37 8.52
N HIS A 204 4.19 3.70 9.58
CA HIS A 204 2.83 3.83 10.08
C HIS A 204 2.52 5.24 10.60
N ALA A 205 3.42 5.85 11.37
CA ALA A 205 3.28 7.24 11.81
C ALA A 205 3.17 8.21 10.62
N LYS A 206 3.97 7.99 9.56
CA LYS A 206 3.90 8.79 8.33
C LYS A 206 2.59 8.60 7.58
N SER A 207 2.04 7.39 7.52
CA SER A 207 0.73 7.15 6.89
C SER A 207 -0.39 7.88 7.64
N LEU A 208 -0.26 8.04 8.97
CA LEU A 208 -1.19 8.84 9.76
C LEU A 208 -1.02 10.34 9.52
N ALA A 209 0.22 10.84 9.46
CA ALA A 209 0.54 12.27 9.36
C ALA A 209 0.42 12.86 7.95
N SER A 210 0.57 12.05 6.90
CA SER A 210 0.71 12.58 5.54
C SER A 210 -0.60 12.87 4.82
N GLY A 211 -1.77 12.49 5.37
CA GLY A 211 -2.99 12.40 4.57
C GLY A 211 -2.81 11.41 3.41
N VAL A 212 -3.90 10.78 2.97
CA VAL A 212 -3.79 9.91 1.78
C VAL A 212 -3.77 10.84 0.56
N VAL A 213 -2.64 10.88 -0.16
CA VAL A 213 -2.50 11.59 -1.44
C VAL A 213 -2.96 10.68 -2.56
N MET A 214 -4.00 11.07 -3.29
CA MET A 214 -4.60 10.31 -4.39
C MET A 214 -4.72 11.20 -5.61
N GLY A 215 -3.71 11.15 -6.47
CA GLY A 215 -3.57 12.09 -7.59
C GLY A 215 -3.48 13.53 -7.09
N ASN A 216 -4.37 14.41 -7.58
CA ASN A 216 -4.44 15.82 -7.21
C ASN A 216 -5.25 16.09 -5.93
N PHE A 217 -5.65 15.04 -5.21
CA PHE A 217 -6.45 15.16 -4.01
C PHE A 217 -5.67 14.70 -2.78
N ARG A 218 -5.88 15.38 -1.66
CA ARG A 218 -5.37 14.99 -0.35
C ARG A 218 -6.54 14.78 0.60
N VAL A 219 -6.57 13.62 1.25
CA VAL A 219 -7.53 13.36 2.33
C VAL A 219 -6.93 13.82 3.67
N ASP A 220 -7.64 14.68 4.38
CA ASP A 220 -7.34 15.11 5.74
C ASP A 220 -7.72 14.01 6.73
N THR A 221 -6.74 13.16 7.09
CA THR A 221 -6.91 12.05 8.03
C THR A 221 -7.19 12.49 9.46
N GLU A 222 -6.98 13.78 9.79
CA GLU A 222 -7.31 14.39 11.07
C GLU A 222 -8.71 15.02 11.09
N ASN A 223 -9.49 14.87 10.00
CA ASN A 223 -10.90 15.26 9.98
C ASN A 223 -11.66 14.60 11.15
N ALA A 224 -12.41 15.41 11.90
CA ALA A 224 -13.06 14.98 13.13
C ALA A 224 -14.04 13.80 12.92
N THR A 225 -14.75 13.77 11.79
CA THR A 225 -15.68 12.68 11.45
C THR A 225 -14.91 11.39 11.15
N LEU A 226 -13.84 11.46 10.34
CA LEU A 226 -12.98 10.30 10.10
C LEU A 226 -12.36 9.78 11.40
N ARG A 227 -11.83 10.66 12.26
CA ARG A 227 -11.22 10.29 13.55
C ARG A 227 -12.21 9.56 14.47
N LYS A 228 -13.45 10.04 14.57
CA LYS A 228 -14.52 9.37 15.32
C LYS A 228 -14.73 7.94 14.83
N LEU A 229 -14.91 7.78 13.52
CA LEU A 229 -15.15 6.47 12.89
C LEU A 229 -13.92 5.58 12.83
N ALA A 230 -12.70 6.12 12.87
CA ALA A 230 -11.44 5.39 12.84
C ALA A 230 -11.01 4.83 14.20
N THR A 231 -11.38 5.50 15.29
CA THR A 231 -10.88 5.19 16.65
C THR A 231 -11.97 4.83 17.65
N GLY A 232 -13.23 5.18 17.36
CA GLY A 232 -14.37 4.85 18.21
C GLY A 232 -14.54 3.33 18.38
N ALA A 233 -15.05 2.90 19.53
CA ALA A 233 -15.39 1.50 19.73
C ALA A 233 -16.58 1.13 18.82
N LEU A 234 -16.44 0.06 18.03
CA LEU A 234 -17.49 -0.46 17.17
C LEU A 234 -18.19 -1.65 17.83
N THR A 235 -19.50 -1.75 17.65
CA THR A 235 -20.32 -2.84 18.18
C THR A 235 -21.19 -3.43 17.09
N GLY A 236 -21.25 -4.76 17.01
CA GLY A 236 -22.24 -5.45 16.18
C GLY A 236 -23.59 -5.46 16.89
N GLN A 237 -24.67 -5.11 16.19
CA GLN A 237 -26.03 -5.20 16.73
C GLN A 237 -26.64 -6.58 16.44
N GLY A 238 -27.57 -7.02 17.29
CA GLY A 238 -28.11 -8.39 17.32
C GLY A 238 -28.97 -8.83 16.13
N ASP A 239 -29.33 -7.93 15.22
CA ASP A 239 -30.19 -8.22 14.06
C ASP A 239 -29.39 -8.37 12.72
N PHE A 240 -28.05 -8.34 12.79
CA PHE A 240 -27.11 -8.80 11.74
C PHE A 240 -27.19 -8.19 10.32
N THR A 241 -27.69 -6.96 10.12
CA THR A 241 -27.55 -6.30 8.80
C THR A 241 -26.35 -5.36 8.77
N CYS A 242 -25.62 -5.38 7.65
CA CYS A 242 -24.43 -4.56 7.42
C CYS A 242 -24.74 -3.05 7.44
N VAL A 243 -25.90 -2.67 6.89
CA VAL A 243 -26.40 -1.30 6.93
C VAL A 243 -26.69 -0.89 8.37
N ALA A 244 -27.57 -1.60 9.09
CA ALA A 244 -27.97 -1.18 10.43
C ALA A 244 -26.76 -1.09 11.39
N SER A 245 -25.84 -2.05 11.32
CA SER A 245 -24.64 -2.03 12.16
C SER A 245 -23.72 -0.86 11.83
N THR A 246 -23.50 -0.55 10.55
CA THR A 246 -22.68 0.61 10.17
C THR A 246 -23.32 1.91 10.64
N LEU A 247 -24.61 2.07 10.37
CA LEU A 247 -25.38 3.26 10.73
C LEU A 247 -25.41 3.46 12.26
N VAL A 248 -25.83 2.46 13.04
CA VAL A 248 -25.86 2.58 14.52
C VAL A 248 -24.50 3.00 15.09
N ASN A 249 -23.39 2.53 14.52
CA ASN A 249 -22.07 2.99 14.96
C ASN A 249 -21.78 4.45 14.58
N MET A 250 -22.21 4.91 13.40
CA MET A 250 -22.13 6.33 13.04
C MET A 250 -22.92 7.18 14.04
N GLU A 251 -24.18 6.84 14.30
CA GLU A 251 -25.04 7.56 15.25
C GLU A 251 -24.43 7.59 16.66
N ARG A 252 -23.99 6.44 17.17
CA ARG A 252 -23.41 6.31 18.51
C ARG A 252 -22.11 7.10 18.67
N LEU A 253 -21.37 7.30 17.58
CA LEU A 253 -20.16 8.11 17.53
C LEU A 253 -20.44 9.58 17.19
N GLY A 254 -21.72 9.98 17.09
CA GLY A 254 -22.14 11.33 16.79
C GLY A 254 -21.74 11.77 15.38
N VAL A 255 -21.89 10.87 14.41
CA VAL A 255 -21.75 11.11 12.97
C VAL A 255 -23.13 11.03 12.33
N PRO A 256 -23.60 12.09 11.64
CA PRO A 256 -24.88 12.06 10.93
C PRO A 256 -24.95 10.91 9.93
N GLN A 257 -26.09 10.22 9.89
CA GLN A 257 -26.29 9.00 9.12
C GLN A 257 -27.51 9.11 8.20
N PRO A 258 -27.49 8.45 7.02
CA PRO A 258 -28.67 8.32 6.17
C PRO A 258 -29.73 7.41 6.80
N LEU A 259 -30.92 7.39 6.21
CA LEU A 259 -31.94 6.40 6.56
C LEU A 259 -31.58 5.02 5.99
N ALA A 260 -31.04 5.00 4.76
CA ALA A 260 -30.73 3.79 4.00
C ALA A 260 -31.89 2.77 3.95
N THR A 261 -33.12 3.27 3.92
CA THR A 261 -34.35 2.47 3.79
C THR A 261 -34.69 2.27 2.29
N GLY A 262 -35.87 1.76 1.95
CA GLY A 262 -36.26 1.55 0.54
C GLY A 262 -37.29 0.43 0.36
N GLU A 263 -37.59 0.08 -0.90
CA GLU A 263 -38.48 -1.04 -1.25
C GLU A 263 -37.93 -2.40 -0.79
N ASP A 264 -36.61 -2.49 -0.58
CA ASP A 264 -35.94 -3.64 -0.01
C ASP A 264 -35.88 -3.53 1.52
N THR A 265 -36.34 -4.58 2.20
CA THR A 265 -36.54 -4.72 3.65
C THR A 265 -35.35 -4.27 4.53
N GLY A 266 -35.20 -2.96 4.76
CA GLY A 266 -34.35 -2.37 5.82
C GLY A 266 -32.83 -2.51 5.67
N ASN A 267 -32.33 -3.00 4.53
CA ASN A 267 -30.90 -3.23 4.31
C ASN A 267 -30.50 -2.81 2.89
N ASN A 268 -30.44 -1.50 2.62
CA ASN A 268 -30.16 -0.94 1.29
C ASN A 268 -28.82 -0.15 1.26
N PRO A 269 -27.65 -0.83 1.15
CA PRO A 269 -26.34 -0.16 1.11
C PRO A 269 -26.24 0.88 -0.01
N ARG A 270 -26.76 0.58 -1.20
CA ARG A 270 -26.72 1.50 -2.34
C ARG A 270 -27.56 2.76 -2.09
N GLY A 271 -28.72 2.63 -1.45
CA GLY A 271 -29.52 3.77 -1.00
C GLY A 271 -28.78 4.61 0.04
N GLY A 272 -28.16 3.97 1.02
CA GLY A 272 -27.30 4.64 2.01
C GLY A 272 -26.16 5.43 1.37
N MET A 273 -25.48 4.85 0.37
CA MET A 273 -24.43 5.51 -0.41
C MET A 273 -24.95 6.76 -1.13
N VAL A 274 -26.08 6.64 -1.83
CA VAL A 274 -26.70 7.76 -2.57
C VAL A 274 -27.07 8.90 -1.62
N GLN A 275 -27.67 8.59 -0.47
CA GLN A 275 -28.04 9.60 0.53
C GLN A 275 -26.80 10.26 1.14
N LEU A 276 -25.76 9.49 1.51
CA LEU A 276 -24.53 10.08 2.05
C LEU A 276 -23.92 11.13 1.13
N VAL A 277 -23.91 10.85 -0.18
CA VAL A 277 -23.38 11.79 -1.18
C VAL A 277 -24.28 13.01 -1.36
N ARG A 278 -25.60 12.79 -1.53
CA ARG A 278 -26.53 13.87 -1.87
C ARG A 278 -26.91 14.75 -0.68
N ASP A 279 -27.16 14.13 0.47
CA ASP A 279 -27.83 14.76 1.60
C ASP A 279 -26.86 15.07 2.75
N PHE A 280 -25.74 14.35 2.84
CA PHE A 280 -24.75 14.50 3.92
C PHE A 280 -23.40 15.06 3.45
N GLY A 281 -23.27 15.37 2.15
CA GLY A 281 -22.06 15.99 1.59
C GLY A 281 -20.82 15.10 1.58
N TRP A 282 -20.99 13.78 1.65
CA TRP A 282 -19.87 12.84 1.47
C TRP A 282 -19.44 12.80 0.01
N LYS A 283 -18.19 12.43 -0.24
CA LYS A 283 -17.61 12.34 -1.59
C LYS A 283 -16.97 10.98 -1.80
N SER A 284 -17.13 10.45 -3.00
CA SER A 284 -16.40 9.25 -3.42
C SER A 284 -14.93 9.59 -3.67
N LEU A 285 -14.04 8.76 -3.17
CA LEU A 285 -12.60 8.94 -3.33
C LEU A 285 -12.14 8.55 -4.74
N PRO A 286 -11.42 9.42 -5.47
CA PRO A 286 -10.82 9.09 -6.75
C PRO A 286 -9.54 8.27 -6.53
N LEU A 287 -9.71 7.01 -6.12
CA LEU A 287 -8.61 6.05 -5.94
C LEU A 287 -7.89 5.80 -7.27
N PRO A 288 -6.57 5.52 -7.27
CA PRO A 288 -5.86 5.07 -8.46
C PRO A 288 -6.58 3.88 -9.13
N GLY A 289 -6.83 3.97 -10.44
CA GLY A 289 -7.54 2.94 -11.19
C GLY A 289 -9.07 2.93 -11.03
N SER A 290 -9.64 3.88 -10.29
CA SER A 290 -11.09 4.07 -10.23
C SER A 290 -11.64 4.77 -11.47
N GLU A 291 -12.88 4.46 -11.82
CA GLU A 291 -13.63 5.09 -12.89
C GLU A 291 -14.91 5.71 -12.35
N VAL A 292 -15.29 6.88 -12.88
CA VAL A 292 -16.54 7.52 -12.50
C VAL A 292 -17.70 6.77 -13.15
N GLN A 293 -18.59 6.22 -12.33
CA GLN A 293 -19.81 5.55 -12.77
C GLN A 293 -21.06 6.26 -12.25
N THR A 294 -22.14 6.15 -13.04
CA THR A 294 -23.47 6.60 -12.64
C THR A 294 -24.15 5.51 -11.84
N ILE A 295 -24.46 5.79 -10.57
CA ILE A 295 -25.13 4.84 -9.67
C ILE A 295 -26.53 5.35 -9.34
N HIS A 296 -27.53 4.51 -9.56
CA HIS A 296 -28.94 4.79 -9.36
C HIS A 296 -29.50 3.93 -8.22
N SER A 297 -30.13 4.61 -7.25
CA SER A 297 -31.01 3.99 -6.27
C SER A 297 -32.46 4.35 -6.62
N PRO A 298 -33.37 3.38 -6.81
CA PRO A 298 -34.76 3.66 -7.16
C PRO A 298 -35.46 4.63 -6.20
N ALA A 299 -35.17 4.52 -4.90
CA ALA A 299 -35.81 5.34 -3.87
C ALA A 299 -35.14 6.72 -3.65
N TYR A 300 -33.86 6.87 -3.99
CA TYR A 300 -33.07 8.06 -3.61
C TYR A 300 -32.41 8.79 -4.79
N GLY A 301 -32.65 8.32 -6.01
CA GLY A 301 -32.15 8.95 -7.23
C GLY A 301 -30.73 8.52 -7.58
N THR A 302 -29.99 9.42 -8.24
CA THR A 302 -28.75 9.09 -8.93
C THR A 302 -27.58 9.94 -8.45
N ILE A 303 -26.38 9.35 -8.44
CA ILE A 303 -25.09 10.00 -8.16
C ILE A 303 -24.04 9.61 -9.21
N GLN A 304 -22.96 10.39 -9.28
CA GLN A 304 -21.70 9.96 -9.87
C GLN A 304 -20.75 9.54 -8.75
N ALA A 305 -20.10 8.39 -8.87
CA ALA A 305 -19.14 7.91 -7.89
C ALA A 305 -17.92 7.27 -8.55
N ASN A 306 -16.75 7.45 -7.94
CA ASN A 306 -15.53 6.73 -8.30
C ASN A 306 -15.67 5.27 -7.84
N VAL A 307 -15.69 4.34 -8.79
CA VAL A 307 -15.77 2.90 -8.60
C VAL A 307 -14.42 2.27 -8.94
N ILE A 308 -13.88 1.47 -8.04
CA ILE A 308 -12.62 0.72 -8.24
C ILE A 308 -12.92 -0.78 -8.22
N SER A 309 -12.15 -1.58 -8.96
CA SER A 309 -12.26 -3.05 -8.87
C SER A 309 -11.89 -3.52 -7.46
N ALA A 310 -12.46 -4.64 -7.03
CA ALA A 310 -12.18 -5.21 -5.71
C ALA A 310 -10.68 -5.54 -5.54
N ASP A 311 -10.04 -6.10 -6.57
CA ASP A 311 -8.61 -6.42 -6.56
C ASP A 311 -7.74 -5.17 -6.36
N ALA A 312 -7.99 -4.11 -7.13
CA ALA A 312 -7.21 -2.87 -7.03
C ALA A 312 -7.46 -2.16 -5.70
N TYR A 313 -8.68 -2.22 -5.17
CA TYR A 313 -8.97 -1.74 -3.81
C TYR A 313 -8.18 -2.52 -2.76
N GLU A 314 -8.16 -3.86 -2.84
CA GLU A 314 -7.48 -4.70 -1.86
C GLU A 314 -5.97 -4.43 -1.83
N GLU A 315 -5.33 -4.17 -2.98
CA GLU A 315 -3.92 -3.76 -3.03
C GLU A 315 -3.66 -2.45 -2.26
N LEU A 316 -4.48 -1.43 -2.48
CA LEU A 316 -4.38 -0.14 -1.78
C LEU A 316 -4.65 -0.29 -0.28
N ALA A 317 -5.64 -1.11 0.08
CA ALA A 317 -6.00 -1.41 1.45
C ALA A 317 -4.90 -2.16 2.21
N LEU A 318 -4.29 -3.18 1.59
CA LEU A 318 -3.15 -3.90 2.17
C LEU A 318 -1.93 -2.98 2.34
N ALA A 319 -1.75 -2.02 1.43
CA ALA A 319 -0.74 -0.97 1.54
C ALA A 319 -1.05 0.08 2.63
N GLY A 320 -2.22 0.03 3.27
CA GLY A 320 -2.63 0.99 4.31
C GLY A 320 -3.01 2.36 3.75
N GLN A 321 -3.42 2.43 2.48
CA GLN A 321 -3.66 3.68 1.76
C GLN A 321 -5.13 4.12 1.76
N ILE A 322 -6.02 3.41 2.45
CA ILE A 322 -7.43 3.79 2.55
C ILE A 322 -7.65 4.56 3.87
N PRO A 323 -8.26 5.76 3.86
CA PRO A 323 -8.50 6.52 5.07
C PRO A 323 -9.33 5.71 6.08
N SER A 324 -8.81 5.51 7.29
CA SER A 324 -9.61 4.92 8.37
C SER A 324 -10.76 5.85 8.74
N GLY A 325 -11.91 5.28 9.05
CA GLY A 325 -13.16 6.00 9.27
C GLY A 325 -13.91 6.36 7.98
N ALA A 326 -13.37 6.06 6.80
CA ALA A 326 -14.14 6.08 5.56
C ALA A 326 -15.25 5.02 5.60
N ILE A 327 -16.28 5.21 4.78
CA ILE A 327 -17.33 4.20 4.59
C ILE A 327 -17.05 3.49 3.27
N ILE A 328 -16.90 2.17 3.34
CA ILE A 328 -16.80 1.30 2.18
C ILE A 328 -18.18 0.82 1.77
N PHE A 329 -18.44 0.82 0.48
CA PHE A 329 -19.53 0.10 -0.16
C PHE A 329 -18.94 -0.89 -1.15
N GLN A 330 -19.52 -2.07 -1.26
CA GLN A 330 -19.08 -3.09 -2.21
C GLN A 330 -20.26 -3.80 -2.86
N THR A 331 -20.02 -4.36 -4.05
CA THR A 331 -20.98 -5.21 -4.75
C THR A 331 -20.31 -6.47 -5.27
N ARG A 332 -21.03 -7.59 -5.25
CA ARG A 332 -20.65 -8.84 -5.96
C ARG A 332 -21.20 -8.91 -7.38
N HIS A 333 -22.04 -7.96 -7.76
CA HIS A 333 -22.63 -7.86 -9.09
C HIS A 333 -21.68 -7.17 -10.04
N ASP A 334 -21.83 -7.46 -11.34
CA ASP A 334 -21.05 -6.80 -12.40
C ASP A 334 -21.41 -5.32 -12.56
N SER A 335 -22.55 -4.89 -11.99
CA SER A 335 -23.05 -3.52 -12.07
C SER A 335 -23.64 -3.04 -10.74
N TRP A 336 -23.35 -1.78 -10.39
CA TRP A 336 -23.99 -1.09 -9.27
C TRP A 336 -25.48 -0.83 -9.47
N ASN A 337 -25.95 -0.92 -10.71
CA ASN A 337 -27.36 -0.72 -11.07
C ASN A 337 -28.09 -2.05 -11.29
N ASP A 338 -27.47 -3.18 -10.98
CA ASP A 338 -28.16 -4.47 -10.95
C ASP A 338 -29.17 -4.50 -9.80
N ASN A 339 -30.43 -4.79 -10.12
CA ASN A 339 -31.55 -4.90 -9.18
C ASN A 339 -32.15 -6.31 -9.16
N SER A 340 -31.55 -7.27 -9.86
CA SER A 340 -32.09 -8.62 -10.04
C SER A 340 -32.29 -9.36 -8.71
N GLU A 341 -31.47 -9.04 -7.69
CA GLU A 341 -31.57 -9.59 -6.34
C GLU A 341 -31.95 -8.54 -5.29
N GLY A 342 -32.48 -7.39 -5.71
CA GLY A 342 -32.73 -6.23 -4.85
C GLY A 342 -31.44 -5.76 -4.17
N SER A 343 -31.46 -5.65 -2.84
CA SER A 343 -30.30 -5.22 -2.05
C SER A 343 -29.32 -6.34 -1.71
N ARG A 344 -29.62 -7.60 -2.06
CA ARG A 344 -28.67 -8.70 -1.88
C ARG A 344 -27.47 -8.51 -2.81
N GLY A 345 -26.29 -8.87 -2.33
CA GLY A 345 -25.05 -8.72 -3.09
C GLY A 345 -24.38 -7.35 -2.97
N PHE A 346 -25.00 -6.41 -2.25
CA PHE A 346 -24.37 -5.16 -1.83
C PHE A 346 -24.04 -5.22 -0.34
N ASP A 347 -22.94 -4.59 0.06
CA ASP A 347 -22.54 -4.48 1.48
C ASP A 347 -21.94 -3.11 1.78
N MET A 348 -21.86 -2.77 3.06
CA MET A 348 -21.18 -1.56 3.53
C MET A 348 -20.55 -1.74 4.90
N GLY A 349 -19.51 -0.95 5.18
CA GLY A 349 -18.80 -1.00 6.46
C GLY A 349 -17.95 0.23 6.74
N ILE A 350 -17.36 0.25 7.94
CA ILE A 350 -16.42 1.28 8.39
C ILE A 350 -14.99 0.77 8.19
N VAL A 351 -14.19 1.53 7.46
CA VAL A 351 -12.79 1.22 7.19
C VAL A 351 -11.92 1.44 8.44
N ARG A 352 -11.02 0.52 8.72
CA ARG A 352 -10.05 0.54 9.82
C ARG A 352 -8.65 0.17 9.32
N ASP A 353 -7.64 0.52 10.12
CA ASP A 353 -6.23 0.22 9.87
C ASP A 353 -5.76 0.47 8.43
N GLY A 354 -6.04 1.67 7.91
CA GLY A 354 -5.62 2.05 6.55
C GLY A 354 -6.30 1.27 5.43
N GLY A 355 -7.42 0.58 5.68
CA GLY A 355 -8.05 -0.33 4.73
C GLY A 355 -7.86 -1.81 5.04
N ARG A 356 -6.89 -2.18 5.90
CA ARG A 356 -6.59 -3.59 6.19
C ARG A 356 -7.70 -4.31 6.95
N GLU A 357 -8.58 -3.57 7.59
CA GLU A 357 -9.74 -4.10 8.31
C GLU A 357 -11.00 -3.30 7.92
N THR A 358 -12.11 -4.00 7.78
CA THR A 358 -13.43 -3.41 7.58
C THR A 358 -14.41 -3.97 8.59
N PHE A 359 -15.19 -3.11 9.23
CA PHE A 359 -16.21 -3.51 10.19
C PHE A 359 -17.63 -3.27 9.63
N ASN A 360 -18.45 -4.32 9.55
CA ASN A 360 -19.86 -4.21 9.13
C ASN A 360 -20.86 -4.87 10.09
N TYR A 361 -20.39 -5.48 11.18
CA TYR A 361 -21.09 -6.06 12.35
C TYR A 361 -20.11 -7.00 13.07
N GLN A 362 -19.16 -7.51 12.29
CA GLN A 362 -17.94 -8.18 12.68
C GLN A 362 -16.75 -7.47 12.01
N SER A 363 -15.54 -7.77 12.49
CA SER A 363 -14.30 -7.40 11.80
C SER A 363 -14.03 -8.35 10.64
N ASN A 364 -13.71 -7.79 9.49
CA ASN A 364 -13.32 -8.50 8.27
C ASN A 364 -11.93 -8.03 7.82
N GLY A 365 -11.39 -8.67 6.78
CA GLY A 365 -10.24 -8.13 6.04
C GLY A 365 -10.61 -6.85 5.25
N PRO A 366 -9.82 -6.49 4.24
CA PRO A 366 -10.11 -5.33 3.39
C PRO A 366 -11.51 -5.36 2.78
N LEU A 367 -11.87 -6.49 2.19
CA LEU A 367 -13.18 -6.75 1.59
C LEU A 367 -14.09 -7.51 2.56
N ILE A 368 -15.39 -7.21 2.50
CA ILE A 368 -16.42 -7.91 3.29
C ILE A 368 -16.84 -9.20 2.56
N TYR A 369 -16.95 -9.15 1.21
CA TYR A 369 -17.18 -10.36 0.40
C TYR A 369 -15.88 -10.79 -0.24
N GLY A 370 -15.54 -12.09 -0.11
CA GLY A 370 -14.47 -12.68 -0.91
C GLY A 370 -14.78 -12.72 -2.41
N SER A 371 -16.04 -12.49 -2.81
CA SER A 371 -16.50 -12.41 -4.20
C SER A 371 -16.89 -10.98 -4.62
N ALA A 372 -16.39 -9.95 -3.93
CA ALA A 372 -16.65 -8.58 -4.35
C ALA A 372 -16.06 -8.35 -5.75
N GLN A 373 -16.82 -7.65 -6.61
CA GLN A 373 -16.39 -7.25 -7.95
C GLN A 373 -15.85 -5.83 -7.94
N SER A 374 -16.51 -4.92 -7.22
CA SER A 374 -16.11 -3.52 -7.15
C SER A 374 -16.50 -2.85 -5.84
N VAL A 375 -15.83 -1.73 -5.58
CA VAL A 375 -15.87 -0.98 -4.33
C VAL A 375 -16.04 0.52 -4.61
N VAL A 376 -16.77 1.20 -3.74
CA VAL A 376 -16.82 2.65 -3.64
C VAL A 376 -16.41 3.05 -2.22
N ILE A 377 -15.47 3.97 -2.08
CA ILE A 377 -15.06 4.53 -0.79
C ILE A 377 -15.57 5.95 -0.67
N LEU A 378 -16.35 6.23 0.39
CA LEU A 378 -16.81 7.57 0.71
C LEU A 378 -16.04 8.15 1.90
N VAL A 379 -15.71 9.44 1.82
CA VAL A 379 -15.22 10.27 2.93
C VAL A 379 -16.10 11.50 3.13
N PRO A 380 -16.09 12.13 4.31
CA PRO A 380 -16.70 13.45 4.50
C PRO A 380 -16.16 14.45 3.48
N GLY A 381 -17.02 15.25 2.85
CA GLY A 381 -16.59 16.12 1.75
C GLY A 381 -15.59 17.21 2.16
N ASP A 382 -15.60 17.61 3.43
CA ASP A 382 -14.65 18.54 4.05
C ASP A 382 -13.29 17.88 4.39
N ALA A 383 -13.21 16.55 4.36
CA ALA A 383 -11.96 15.82 4.47
C ALA A 383 -11.20 15.76 3.13
N LEU A 384 -11.87 15.93 1.99
CA LEU A 384 -11.24 15.84 0.66
C LEU A 384 -10.81 17.22 0.15
N LYS A 385 -9.50 17.49 0.16
CA LYS A 385 -8.91 18.76 -0.28
C LYS A 385 -8.31 18.60 -1.68
N GLN A 386 -8.65 19.52 -2.60
CA GLN A 386 -7.95 19.66 -3.87
C GLN A 386 -6.59 20.32 -3.62
N GLN A 387 -5.54 19.79 -4.25
CA GLN A 387 -4.21 20.39 -4.24
C GLN A 387 -4.08 21.53 -5.25
#